data_AF-A0A2H4PN25-F1
#
_entry.id   AF-A0A2H4PN25-F1
#
_cell.length_a   1.000
_cell.length_b   1.000
_cell.length_c   1.000
_cell.angle_alpha   90.00
_cell.angle_beta   90.00
_cell.angle_gamma   90.00
#
_symmetry.space_group_name_H-M   'P 1'
#
loop_
_entity.id
_entity.type
_entity.pdbx_description
1 polymer ?
#
loop_
_entity_poly.entity_id
_entity_poly.type
_entity_poly.pdbx_seq_one_letter_code
_entity_poly.pdbx_strand_id
1 'polypeptide(L)'
;LEALTHKSFHYENPKPGPHNERLEFLGDSIVSFVVANYLFGRFPNFKEGQLTLLRANLVCKKKLAQFALQLGLDEDIRLGVG
;
A
#
# COMPACT_ATOMS: atom_id res chain seq x y z
N LEU A 1 -8.55 -8.31 10.11
CA LEU A 1 -7.68 -9.42 9.67
C LEU A 1 -7.56 -9.53 8.15
N GLU A 2 -8.62 -9.27 7.37
CA GLU A 2 -8.59 -9.28 5.89
C GLU A 2 -7.42 -8.50 5.29
N ALA A 3 -7.18 -7.25 5.72
CA ALA A 3 -6.09 -6.41 5.24
C ALA A 3 -4.68 -7.01 5.42
N LEU A 4 -4.51 -7.86 6.44
CA LEU A 4 -3.24 -8.50 6.79
C LEU A 4 -3.16 -9.94 6.27
N THR A 5 -4.13 -10.39 5.47
CA THR A 5 -4.16 -11.76 4.94
C THR A 5 -3.79 -11.74 3.46
N HIS A 6 -2.61 -12.26 3.14
CA HIS A 6 -2.18 -12.40 1.75
C HIS A 6 -2.89 -13.58 1.08
N LYS A 7 -3.04 -13.52 -0.24
CA LYS A 7 -3.70 -14.58 -1.01
C LYS A 7 -3.00 -15.94 -0.92
N SER A 8 -1.68 -16.00 -0.69
CA SER A 8 -0.99 -17.29 -0.49
C SER A 8 -1.52 -18.00 0.76
N PHE A 9 -1.73 -17.26 1.86
CA PHE A 9 -2.35 -17.82 3.05
C PHE A 9 -3.78 -18.26 2.76
N HIS A 10 -4.54 -17.47 2.00
CA HIS A 10 -5.90 -17.82 1.60
C HIS A 10 -5.96 -19.18 0.88
N TYR A 11 -5.13 -19.42 -0.14
CA TYR A 11 -5.22 -20.65 -0.93
C TYR A 11 -4.71 -21.92 -0.22
N GLU A 12 -3.90 -21.79 0.82
CA GLU A 12 -3.39 -22.92 1.60
C GLU A 12 -4.31 -23.36 2.74
N ASN A 13 -5.31 -22.54 3.11
CA ASN A 13 -6.18 -22.81 4.25
C ASN A 13 -7.49 -23.51 3.81
N PRO A 14 -7.94 -24.57 4.50
CA PRO A 14 -9.13 -25.34 4.12
C PRO A 14 -10.46 -24.60 4.33
N LYS A 15 -10.47 -23.51 5.11
CA LYS A 15 -11.61 -22.60 5.29
C LYS A 15 -11.13 -21.16 5.17
N PRO A 16 -10.85 -20.68 3.96
CA PRO A 16 -10.14 -19.42 3.82
C PRO A 16 -11.11 -18.25 3.94
N GLY A 17 -10.79 -17.33 4.86
CA GLY A 17 -11.48 -16.03 4.98
C GLY A 17 -11.06 -15.06 3.88
N PRO A 18 -11.63 -13.85 3.82
CA PRO A 18 -11.28 -12.87 2.80
C PRO A 18 -9.80 -12.46 2.87
N HIS A 19 -9.21 -12.15 1.72
CA HIS A 19 -7.81 -11.71 1.58
C HIS A 19 -7.74 -10.23 1.13
N ASN A 20 -6.53 -9.67 1.20
CA ASN A 20 -6.33 -8.23 1.13
C ASN A 20 -6.48 -7.58 -0.27
N GLU A 21 -6.49 -8.31 -1.39
CA GLU A 21 -6.45 -7.71 -2.75
C GLU A 21 -7.52 -6.60 -3.01
N ARG A 22 -8.75 -6.76 -2.50
CA ARG A 22 -9.79 -5.71 -2.62
C ARG A 22 -9.46 -4.46 -1.81
N LEU A 23 -8.91 -4.66 -0.62
CA LEU A 23 -8.45 -3.57 0.26
C LEU A 23 -7.16 -2.93 -0.28
N GLU A 24 -6.28 -3.70 -0.92
CA GLU A 24 -5.09 -3.19 -1.62
C GLU A 24 -5.50 -2.26 -2.76
N PHE A 25 -6.44 -2.68 -3.61
CA PHE A 25 -6.96 -1.85 -4.71
C PHE A 25 -7.53 -0.51 -4.21
N LEU A 26 -8.34 -0.55 -3.15
CA LEU A 26 -8.88 0.68 -2.53
C LEU A 26 -7.78 1.51 -1.87
N GLY A 27 -6.88 0.85 -1.13
CA GLY A 27 -5.79 1.48 -0.37
C GLY A 27 -4.80 2.21 -1.26
N ASP A 28 -4.45 1.65 -2.42
CA ASP A 28 -3.53 2.31 -3.38
C ASP A 28 -4.10 3.64 -3.89
N SER A 29 -5.41 3.68 -4.15
CA SER A 29 -6.12 4.90 -4.55
C SER A 29 -6.11 5.95 -3.43
N ILE A 30 -6.35 5.53 -2.18
CA ILE A 30 -6.36 6.42 -1.01
C ILE A 30 -4.97 6.99 -0.74
N VAL A 31 -3.93 6.14 -0.69
CA VAL A 31 -2.55 6.57 -0.45
C VAL A 31 -2.08 7.51 -1.57
N SER A 32 -2.38 7.16 -2.83
CA SER A 32 -2.08 8.02 -3.98
C SER A 32 -2.74 9.40 -3.87
N PHE A 33 -4.01 9.45 -3.48
CA PHE A 33 -4.74 10.70 -3.28
C PHE A 33 -4.16 11.54 -2.15
N VAL A 34 -3.92 10.96 -0.97
CA VAL A 34 -3.39 11.68 0.19
C VAL A 34 -2.02 12.30 -0.12
N VAL A 35 -1.13 11.54 -0.79
CA VAL A 35 0.18 12.04 -1.20
C VAL A 35 0.03 13.13 -2.27
N ALA A 36 -0.84 12.95 -3.27
CA ALA A 36 -1.09 13.97 -4.28
C ALA A 36 -1.59 15.29 -3.66
N ASN A 37 -2.57 15.21 -2.75
CA ASN A 37 -3.13 16.34 -2.04
C ASN A 37 -2.08 17.07 -1.20
N TYR A 38 -1.24 16.31 -0.49
CA TYR A 38 -0.11 16.88 0.27
C TYR A 38 0.89 17.62 -0.64
N LEU A 39 1.31 16.98 -1.76
CA LEU A 39 2.26 17.58 -2.69
C LEU A 39 1.70 18.83 -3.36
N PHE A 40 0.42 18.81 -3.75
CA PHE A 40 -0.28 19.94 -4.37
C PHE A 40 -0.27 21.16 -3.44
N GLY A 41 -0.61 20.99 -2.17
CA GLY A 41 -0.57 22.07 -1.18
C GLY A 41 0.85 22.51 -0.81
N ARG A 42 1.80 21.57 -0.73
CA ARG A 42 3.17 21.83 -0.29
C ARG A 42 4.03 22.55 -1.34
N PHE A 43 3.78 22.30 -2.62
CA PHE A 43 4.58 22.79 -3.75
C PHE A 43 3.73 23.52 -4.80
N PRO A 44 3.17 24.71 -4.47
CA PRO A 44 2.21 25.41 -5.35
C PRO A 44 2.79 25.86 -6.70
N ASN A 45 4.12 25.97 -6.81
CA ASN A 45 4.80 26.41 -8.04
C ASN A 45 5.24 25.25 -8.94
N PHE A 46 5.02 23.99 -8.54
CA PHE A 46 5.44 22.83 -9.32
C PHE A 46 4.43 22.52 -10.42
N LYS A 47 4.94 22.18 -11.61
CA LYS A 47 4.10 21.71 -12.71
C LYS A 47 3.61 20.29 -12.45
N GLU A 48 2.52 19.90 -13.12
CA GLU A 48 1.92 18.56 -13.01
C GLU A 48 2.96 17.44 -13.11
N GLY A 49 3.82 17.44 -14.13
CA GLY A 49 4.83 16.39 -14.31
C GLY A 49 5.83 16.28 -13.15
N GLN A 50 6.16 17.40 -12.48
CA GLN A 50 7.03 17.39 -11.30
C GLN A 50 6.31 16.79 -10.09
N LEU A 51 5.04 17.13 -9.90
CA LEU A 51 4.20 16.56 -8.85
C LEU A 51 3.97 15.06 -9.05
N THR A 52 3.72 14.65 -10.30
CA THR A 52 3.57 13.24 -10.67
C THR A 52 4.85 12.44 -10.43
N LEU A 53 6.02 12.99 -10.79
CA LEU A 53 7.31 12.36 -10.51
C LEU A 53 7.56 12.22 -9.00
N LEU A 54 7.29 13.27 -8.22
CA LEU A 54 7.42 13.21 -6.75
C LEU A 54 6.47 12.18 -6.13
N ARG A 55 5.21 12.17 -6.57
CA ARG A 55 4.21 11.20 -6.09
C ARG A 55 4.64 9.78 -6.39
N ALA A 56 5.09 9.49 -7.60
CA ALA A 56 5.57 8.16 -7.99
C ALA A 56 6.78 7.71 -7.16
N ASN A 57 7.68 8.62 -6.80
CA ASN A 57 8.83 8.31 -5.95
C ASN A 57 8.44 8.03 -4.49
N LEU A 58 7.36 8.64 -3.99
CA LEU A 58 6.86 8.43 -2.63
C LEU A 58 5.93 7.22 -2.53
N VAL A 59 5.05 7.04 -3.51
CA VAL A 59 4.08 5.94 -3.60
C VAL A 59 4.63 4.88 -4.54
N CYS A 60 5.60 4.12 -4.04
CA CYS A 60 6.13 2.96 -4.75
C CYS A 60 6.33 1.77 -3.81
N LYS A 61 6.29 0.56 -4.37
CA LYS A 61 6.41 -0.70 -3.60
C LYS A 61 7.58 -0.68 -2.61
N LYS A 62 8.75 -0.20 -3.04
CA LYS A 62 9.95 -0.13 -2.19
C LYS A 62 9.75 0.77 -0.97
N LYS A 63 9.17 1.95 -1.14
CA LYS A 63 8.93 2.90 -0.04
C LYS A 63 7.81 2.43 0.87
N LEU A 64 6.71 1.94 0.29
CA LEU A 64 5.59 1.42 1.07
C LEU A 64 5.98 0.17 1.88
N ALA A 65 6.82 -0.71 1.34
CA ALA A 65 7.37 -1.85 2.10
C ALA A 65 8.24 -1.37 3.28
N GLN A 66 9.08 -0.35 3.07
CA GLN A 66 9.88 0.23 4.17
C GLN A 66 8.98 0.81 5.27
N PHE A 67 7.91 1.51 4.91
CA PHE A 67 6.95 2.02 5.88
C PHE A 67 6.17 0.91 6.59
N ALA A 68 5.79 -0.16 5.88
CA ALA A 68 5.13 -1.31 6.49
C ALA A 68 5.99 -1.96 7.59
N LEU A 69 7.29 -2.11 7.35
CA LEU A 69 8.24 -2.63 8.35
C LEU A 69 8.39 -1.67 9.54
N GLN A 70 8.46 -0.36 9.28
CA GLN A 70 8.54 0.64 10.37
C GLN A 70 7.29 0.66 11.26
N LEU A 71 6.16 0.23 10.71
CA LEU A 71 4.89 0.10 11.43
C LEU A 71 4.72 -1.29 12.09
N GLY A 72 5.69 -2.20 11.92
CA GLY A 72 5.62 -3.57 12.46
C GLY A 72 4.59 -4.47 11.77
N LEU A 73 4.15 -4.14 10.55
CA LEU A 73 3.11 -4.92 9.87
C LEU A 73 3.58 -6.32 9.45
N ASP A 74 4.89 -6.54 9.38
CA ASP A 74 5.49 -7.84 9.13
C ASP A 74 5.27 -8.84 10.27
N GLU A 75 5.04 -8.37 11.50
CA GLU A 75 4.76 -9.24 12.64
C GLU A 75 3.32 -9.80 12.61
N ASP A 76 2.39 -9.07 12.00
CA ASP A 76 0.96 -9.41 11.97
C ASP A 76 0.48 -9.99 10.63
N ILE A 77 1.31 -9.93 9.58
CA ILE A 77 0.92 -10.39 8.24
C ILE A 77 0.82 -11.92 8.17
N ARG A 78 -0.26 -12.40 7.56
CA ARG A 78 -0.50 -13.83 7.32
C ARG A 78 -0.10 -14.18 5.90
N LEU A 79 1.01 -14.90 5.78
CA LEU A 79 1.56 -15.40 4.52
C LEU A 79 1.44 -16.93 4.49
N GLY A 80 1.12 -17.47 3.32
CA GLY A 80 1.26 -18.90 3.05
C GLY A 80 2.73 -19.32 3.03
N VAL A 81 2.97 -20.61 3.24
CA VAL A 81 4.29 -21.24 3.34
C VAL A 81 5.00 -21.29 1.98
N GLY A 82 4.24 -21.25 0.87
CA GLY A 82 4.78 -21.34 -0.49
C GLY A 82 4.88 -22.76 -1.00
#